data_AF-A0A2J8HPJ2-F1
#
_entry.id   AF-A0A2J8HPJ2-F1
#
_cell.length_a   1.000
_cell.length_b   1.000
_cell.length_c   1.000
_cell.angle_alpha   90.00
_cell.angle_beta   90.00
_cell.angle_gamma   90.00
#
_symmetry.space_group_name_H-M   'P 1'
#
loop_
_entity.id
_entity.type
_entity.pdbx_description
1 polymer ?
#
loop_
_entity_poly.entity_id
_entity_poly.type
_entity_poly.pdbx_seq_one_letter_code
_entity_poly.pdbx_strand_id
1 'polypeptide(L)'
;MNDLISASSLLMATITILFSLWYGEIVSIINKKEAKYQEDNLELLGEIKRVLFSKALLLVLMSLSVSLTFAPNALVIMSESWELFLKQGFPTIDTYSAVKTSFSLVFFICVGVTIYTIVLLGKLISKWLRIR
;
A
#
# COMPACT_ATOMS: atom_id res chain seq x y z
N MET A 1 5.02 -5.29 -22.95
CA MET A 1 3.89 -5.20 -21.99
C MET A 1 3.88 -6.37 -21.00
N ASN A 2 4.19 -7.60 -21.42
CA ASN A 2 4.22 -8.75 -20.50
C ASN A 2 5.22 -8.55 -19.34
N ASP A 3 6.40 -7.98 -19.60
CA ASP A 3 7.40 -7.71 -18.57
C ASP A 3 6.93 -6.70 -17.53
N LEU A 4 6.12 -5.71 -17.94
CA LEU A 4 5.59 -4.70 -17.05
C LEU A 4 4.60 -5.32 -16.06
N ILE A 5 3.72 -6.20 -16.54
CA ILE A 5 2.75 -6.92 -15.68
C ILE A 5 3.47 -7.88 -14.76
N SER A 6 4.45 -8.64 -15.28
CA SER A 6 5.26 -9.55 -14.46
C SER A 6 6.00 -8.79 -13.35
N ALA A 7 6.62 -7.65 -13.66
CA ALA A 7 7.27 -6.79 -12.66
C ALA A 7 6.26 -6.22 -11.64
N SER A 8 5.08 -5.80 -12.10
CA SER A 8 4.00 -5.29 -11.24
C SER A 8 3.52 -6.34 -10.25
N SER A 9 3.27 -7.56 -10.75
CA SER A 9 2.84 -8.69 -9.94
C SER A 9 3.90 -9.09 -8.93
N LEU A 10 5.18 -9.08 -9.31
CA LEU A 10 6.29 -9.40 -8.41
C LEU A 10 6.41 -8.37 -7.28
N LEU A 11 6.37 -7.08 -7.61
CA LEU A 11 6.44 -6.01 -6.62
C LEU A 11 5.23 -6.04 -5.68
N MET A 12 4.02 -6.25 -6.22
CA MET A 12 2.81 -6.40 -5.42
C MET A 12 2.90 -7.62 -4.49
N ALA A 13 3.36 -8.76 -4.99
CA ALA A 13 3.56 -9.97 -4.17
C ALA A 13 4.55 -9.70 -3.03
N THR A 14 5.67 -9.03 -3.33
CA THR A 14 6.69 -8.68 -2.35
C THR A 14 6.12 -7.77 -1.26
N ILE A 15 5.39 -6.71 -1.63
CA ILE A 15 4.71 -5.83 -0.67
C ILE A 15 3.71 -6.60 0.18
N THR A 16 2.92 -7.48 -0.43
CA THR A 16 1.89 -8.26 0.26
C THR A 16 2.51 -9.20 1.31
N ILE A 17 3.64 -9.84 0.98
CA ILE A 17 4.37 -10.68 1.92
C ILE A 17 4.93 -9.85 3.09
N LEU A 18 5.58 -8.72 2.81
CA LEU A 18 6.10 -7.81 3.83
C LEU A 18 4.98 -7.26 4.73
N PHE A 19 3.85 -6.90 4.12
CA PHE A 19 2.66 -6.47 4.83
C PHE A 19 2.15 -7.57 5.76
N SER A 20 1.96 -8.80 5.26
CA SER A 20 1.50 -9.93 6.07
C SER A 20 2.44 -10.22 7.25
N LEU A 21 3.76 -10.17 7.02
CA LEU A 21 4.77 -10.40 8.03
C LEU A 21 4.75 -9.36 9.16
N TRP A 22 4.61 -8.08 8.82
CA TRP A 22 4.72 -6.98 9.79
C TRP A 22 3.38 -6.51 10.36
N TYR A 23 2.26 -6.83 9.70
CA TYR A 23 0.92 -6.41 10.12
C TYR A 23 0.58 -6.87 11.54
N GLY A 24 0.86 -8.15 11.86
CA GLY A 24 0.56 -8.71 13.18
C GLY A 24 1.26 -7.97 14.32
N GLU A 25 2.53 -7.63 14.14
CA GLU A 25 3.30 -6.86 15.14
C GLU A 25 2.79 -5.42 15.28
N ILE A 26 2.51 -4.74 14.15
CA ILE A 26 2.02 -3.35 14.18
C ILE A 26 0.67 -3.30 14.91
N VAL A 27 -0.24 -4.22 14.60
CA VAL A 27 -1.56 -4.28 15.25
C VAL A 27 -1.45 -4.66 16.73
N SER A 28 -0.56 -5.60 17.07
CA SER A 28 -0.30 -5.96 18.47
C SER A 28 0.13 -4.74 19.30
N ILE A 29 1.07 -3.94 18.79
CA ILE A 29 1.53 -2.72 19.46
C ILE A 29 0.43 -1.67 19.53
N ILE A 30 -0.38 -1.51 18.47
CA ILE A 30 -1.54 -0.59 18.48
C ILE A 30 -2.57 -1.02 19.54
N ASN A 31 -2.75 -2.32 19.78
CA ASN A 31 -3.74 -2.83 20.73
C ASN A 31 -3.20 -3.04 22.16
N LYS A 32 -1.88 -3.02 22.40
CA LYS A 32 -1.32 -3.08 23.77
C LYS A 32 -1.92 -1.98 24.64
N LYS A 33 -2.41 -2.32 25.83
CA LYS A 33 -2.96 -1.35 26.78
C LYS A 33 -1.86 -0.40 27.25
N GLU A 34 -2.17 0.89 27.26
CA GLU A 34 -1.29 1.93 27.82
C GLU A 34 -1.22 1.74 29.34
N ALA A 35 -0.01 1.72 29.91
CA ALA A 35 0.14 1.67 31.36
C ALA A 35 -0.23 3.02 31.97
N LYS A 36 -0.81 3.00 33.17
CA LYS A 36 -1.31 4.17 33.89
C LYS A 36 -0.19 5.12 34.35
N TYR A 37 1.06 4.66 34.34
CA TYR A 37 2.25 5.41 34.75
C TYR A 37 3.21 5.54 33.56
N GLN A 38 3.72 6.76 33.34
CA GLN A 38 4.57 7.10 32.19
C GLN A 38 5.93 6.35 32.20
N GLU A 39 6.44 6.00 33.37
CA GLU A 39 7.74 5.34 33.53
C GLU A 39 7.72 3.88 33.00
N ASP A 40 6.59 3.19 33.11
CA ASP A 40 6.40 1.82 32.61
C ASP A 40 6.17 1.78 31.08
N ASN A 41 5.88 2.95 30.49
CA ASN A 41 5.67 3.07 29.05
C ASN A 41 6.97 3.27 28.27
N LEU A 42 8.14 3.41 28.94
CA LEU A 42 9.43 3.61 28.28
C LEU A 42 9.84 2.41 27.39
N GLU A 43 9.59 1.18 27.86
CA GLU A 43 9.83 -0.02 27.05
C GLU A 43 8.88 -0.09 25.84
N LEU A 44 7.61 0.27 26.05
CA LEU A 44 6.58 0.33 25.02
C LEU A 44 6.90 1.41 23.96
N LEU A 45 7.43 2.57 24.38
CA LEU A 45 7.90 3.63 23.49
C LEU A 45 9.09 3.20 22.64
N GLY A 46 10.03 2.44 23.22
CA GLY A 46 11.17 1.87 22.50
C GLY A 46 10.72 0.87 21.43
N GLU A 47 9.77 0.00 21.78
CA GLU A 47 9.19 -0.97 20.87
C GLU A 47 8.39 -0.30 19.74
N ILE A 48 7.57 0.71 20.07
CA ILE A 48 6.84 1.53 19.09
C ILE A 48 7.82 2.21 18.13
N LYS A 49 8.88 2.85 18.63
CA LYS A 49 9.86 3.55 17.79
C LYS A 49 10.57 2.59 16.84
N ARG A 50 10.96 1.42 17.33
CA ARG A 50 11.59 0.37 16.52
C ARG A 50 10.66 -0.12 15.41
N VAL A 51 9.41 -0.43 15.72
CA VAL A 51 8.45 -0.91 14.72
C VAL A 51 8.04 0.20 13.75
N LEU A 52 7.90 1.43 14.24
CA LEU A 52 7.61 2.60 13.41
C LEU A 52 8.70 2.83 12.36
N PHE A 53 9.97 2.93 12.76
CA PHE A 53 11.07 3.24 11.84
C PHE A 53 11.50 2.04 11.00
N SER A 54 11.56 0.84 11.58
CA SER A 54 12.13 -0.32 10.88
C SER A 54 11.14 -1.05 9.99
N LYS A 55 9.83 -0.99 10.31
CA LYS A 55 8.82 -1.82 9.64
C LYS A 55 7.74 -0.96 8.98
N ALA A 56 7.01 -0.17 9.77
CA ALA A 56 5.86 0.58 9.27
C ALA A 56 6.27 1.66 8.26
N LEU A 57 7.33 2.43 8.55
CA LEU A 57 7.85 3.46 7.64
C LEU A 57 8.42 2.85 6.36
N LEU A 58 9.14 1.73 6.46
CA LEU A 58 9.67 1.02 5.31
C LEU A 58 8.55 0.47 4.41
N LEU A 59 7.48 -0.08 5.00
CA LEU A 59 6.28 -0.55 4.29
C LEU A 59 5.58 0.58 3.52
N VAL A 60 5.42 1.74 4.16
CA VAL A 60 4.82 2.92 3.52
C VAL A 60 5.73 3.40 2.38
N LEU A 61 7.04 3.50 2.59
CA LEU A 61 7.97 3.92 1.54
C LEU A 61 7.95 2.97 0.33
N MET A 62 7.97 1.66 0.54
CA MET A 62 7.92 0.69 -0.55
C MET A 62 6.57 0.74 -1.29
N SER A 63 5.45 0.72 -0.57
CA SER A 63 4.12 0.77 -1.19
C SER A 63 3.86 2.09 -1.93
N LEU A 64 4.35 3.21 -1.39
CA LEU A 64 4.29 4.51 -2.05
C LEU A 64 5.14 4.54 -3.32
N SER A 65 6.38 4.05 -3.26
CA SER A 65 7.30 4.03 -4.41
C SER A 65 6.75 3.20 -5.57
N VAL A 66 6.18 2.02 -5.24
CA VAL A 66 5.55 1.14 -6.22
C VAL A 66 4.32 1.79 -6.84
N SER A 67 3.44 2.36 -6.02
CA SER A 67 2.26 3.09 -6.52
C SER A 67 2.65 4.25 -7.43
N LEU A 68 3.67 5.04 -7.06
CA LEU A 68 4.14 6.18 -7.84
C LEU A 68 4.80 5.76 -9.17
N THR A 69 5.48 4.62 -9.19
CA THR A 69 6.11 4.06 -10.40
C THR A 69 5.05 3.55 -11.38
N PHE A 70 3.96 2.96 -10.88
CA PHE A 70 2.88 2.45 -11.71
C PHE A 70 1.81 3.48 -12.07
N ALA A 71 1.72 4.60 -11.33
CA ALA A 71 0.78 5.69 -11.58
C ALA A 71 0.81 6.24 -13.02
N PRO A 72 1.95 6.63 -13.62
CA PRO A 72 1.95 7.17 -14.98
C PRO A 72 1.46 6.15 -16.01
N ASN A 73 1.87 4.90 -15.88
CA ASN A 73 1.44 3.82 -16.77
C ASN A 73 -0.07 3.54 -16.64
N ALA A 74 -0.59 3.57 -15.42
CA ALA A 74 -2.03 3.39 -15.17
C ALA A 74 -2.85 4.55 -15.76
N LEU A 75 -2.38 5.80 -15.64
CA LEU A 75 -3.05 6.97 -16.20
C LEU A 75 -3.10 6.92 -17.73
N VAL A 76 -2.02 6.51 -18.40
CA VAL A 76 -2.00 6.34 -19.87
C VAL A 76 -3.00 5.27 -20.30
N ILE A 77 -3.05 4.14 -19.60
CA ILE A 77 -4.01 3.07 -19.91
C ILE A 77 -5.45 3.53 -19.68
N MET A 78 -5.71 4.31 -18.62
CA MET A 78 -7.02 4.88 -18.35
C MET A 78 -7.44 5.91 -19.40
N SER A 79 -6.54 6.80 -19.82
CA SER A 79 -6.84 7.79 -20.87
C SER A 79 -7.10 7.13 -22.22
N GLU A 80 -6.31 6.11 -22.58
CA GLU A 80 -6.54 5.32 -23.80
C GLU A 80 -7.90 4.60 -23.75
N SER A 81 -8.24 4.01 -22.60
CA SER A 81 -9.52 3.32 -22.41
C SER A 81 -10.70 4.30 -22.47
N TRP A 82 -10.54 5.51 -21.93
CA TRP A 82 -11.55 6.56 -21.96
C TRP A 82 -11.76 7.14 -23.37
N GLU A 83 -10.68 7.37 -24.11
CA GLU A 83 -10.76 7.80 -25.51
C GLU A 83 -11.42 6.74 -26.40
N LEU A 84 -11.09 5.46 -26.21
CA LEU A 84 -11.72 4.36 -26.92
C LEU A 84 -13.23 4.29 -26.63
N PHE A 85 -13.61 4.45 -25.36
CA PHE A 85 -15.01 4.50 -24.95
C PHE A 85 -15.77 5.66 -25.61
N LEU A 86 -15.17 6.86 -25.63
CA LEU A 86 -15.75 8.05 -26.25
C LEU A 86 -15.86 7.95 -27.78
N LYS A 87 -14.89 7.31 -28.45
CA LYS A 87 -14.83 7.24 -29.92
C LYS A 87 -15.64 6.08 -30.51
N GLN A 88 -15.78 4.94 -29.82
CA GLN A 88 -16.32 3.70 -30.42
C GLN A 88 -17.60 3.16 -29.76
N GLY A 89 -17.98 3.60 -28.55
CA GLY A 89 -19.17 3.07 -27.85
C GLY A 89 -19.04 1.61 -27.41
N PHE A 90 -20.16 0.95 -27.07
CA PHE A 90 -20.20 -0.41 -26.49
C PHE A 90 -19.76 -1.61 -27.36
N PRO A 91 -19.64 -1.58 -28.72
CA PRO A 91 -19.22 -2.75 -29.49
C PRO A 91 -17.69 -2.94 -29.52
N THR A 92 -17.02 -2.71 -28.38
CA THR A 92 -15.55 -2.67 -28.23
C THR A 92 -15.06 -3.97 -27.57
N ILE A 93 -15.63 -5.12 -27.95
CA ILE A 93 -15.21 -6.44 -27.47
C ILE A 93 -13.94 -6.90 -28.21
N ASP A 94 -13.73 -6.46 -29.46
CA ASP A 94 -12.58 -6.85 -30.28
C ASP A 94 -11.28 -6.11 -29.90
N THR A 95 -11.38 -4.91 -29.32
CA THR A 95 -10.23 -4.13 -28.81
C THR A 95 -10.04 -4.27 -27.31
N TYR A 96 -10.82 -5.15 -26.66
CA TYR A 96 -10.65 -5.50 -25.25
C TYR A 96 -9.30 -6.18 -25.03
N SER A 97 -8.43 -5.53 -24.25
CA SER A 97 -7.15 -6.10 -23.85
C SER A 97 -7.21 -6.52 -22.39
N ALA A 98 -7.38 -7.82 -22.13
CA ALA A 98 -7.36 -8.41 -20.79
C ALA A 98 -6.09 -7.99 -19.99
N VAL A 99 -4.97 -7.84 -20.72
CA VAL A 99 -3.67 -7.39 -20.23
C VAL A 99 -3.74 -5.99 -19.59
N LYS A 100 -4.40 -5.02 -20.26
CA LYS A 100 -4.58 -3.66 -19.73
C LYS A 100 -5.49 -3.63 -18.51
N THR A 101 -6.58 -4.41 -18.53
CA THR A 101 -7.51 -4.53 -17.41
C THR A 101 -6.84 -5.13 -16.17
N SER A 102 -6.07 -6.21 -16.32
CA SER A 102 -5.33 -6.82 -15.21
C SER A 102 -4.30 -5.88 -14.60
N PHE A 103 -3.58 -5.12 -15.43
CA PHE A 103 -2.64 -4.11 -14.93
C PHE A 103 -3.35 -3.01 -14.13
N SER A 104 -4.49 -2.49 -14.63
CA SER A 104 -5.29 -1.50 -13.91
C SER A 104 -5.80 -2.03 -12.56
N LEU A 105 -6.24 -3.29 -12.52
CA LEU A 105 -6.70 -3.94 -11.28
C LEU A 105 -5.56 -4.05 -10.25
N VAL A 106 -4.38 -4.50 -10.67
CA VAL A 106 -3.17 -4.55 -9.81
C VAL A 106 -2.82 -3.17 -9.26
N PHE A 107 -2.93 -2.13 -10.10
CA PHE A 107 -2.70 -0.75 -9.67
C PHE A 107 -3.69 -0.32 -8.58
N PHE A 108 -5.00 -0.57 -8.74
CA PHE A 108 -6.00 -0.25 -7.71
C PHE A 108 -5.75 -0.99 -6.39
N ILE A 109 -5.34 -2.26 -6.44
CA ILE A 109 -5.00 -2.99 -5.22
C ILE A 109 -3.76 -2.37 -4.56
N CYS A 110 -2.71 -2.04 -5.33
CA CYS A 110 -1.54 -1.34 -4.79
C CYS A 110 -1.92 -0.03 -4.11
N VAL A 111 -2.75 0.80 -4.75
CA VAL A 111 -3.23 2.06 -4.16
C VAL A 111 -3.99 1.79 -2.86
N GLY A 112 -4.87 0.79 -2.84
CA GLY A 112 -5.61 0.40 -1.63
C GLY A 112 -4.69 -0.02 -0.48
N VAL A 113 -3.67 -0.84 -0.77
CA VAL A 113 -2.65 -1.25 0.21
C VAL A 113 -1.87 -0.03 0.71
N THR A 114 -1.45 0.87 -0.17
CA THR A 114 -0.71 2.10 0.21
C THR A 114 -1.55 3.00 1.12
N ILE A 115 -2.84 3.19 0.82
CA ILE A 115 -3.73 3.98 1.69
C ILE A 115 -3.86 3.31 3.06
N TYR A 116 -4.05 1.98 3.07
CA TYR A 116 -4.20 1.23 4.32
C TYR A 116 -2.94 1.29 5.19
N THR A 117 -1.75 1.15 4.60
CA THR A 117 -0.47 1.25 5.33
C THR A 117 -0.23 2.66 5.88
N ILE A 118 -0.62 3.70 5.14
CA ILE A 118 -0.58 5.09 5.62
C ILE A 118 -1.50 5.30 6.82
N VAL A 119 -2.73 4.77 6.78
CA VAL A 119 -3.67 4.86 7.92
C VAL A 119 -3.11 4.13 9.14
N LEU A 120 -2.51 2.95 8.94
CA LEU A 120 -1.89 2.16 10.01
C LEU A 120 -0.71 2.92 10.64
N LEU A 121 0.13 3.53 9.82
CA LEU A 121 1.23 4.39 10.26
C LEU A 121 0.71 5.59 11.06
N GLY A 122 -0.35 6.26 10.59
CA GLY A 122 -0.98 7.37 11.28
C GLY A 122 -1.51 6.98 12.67
N LYS A 123 -2.15 5.81 12.79
CA LYS A 123 -2.58 5.26 14.09
C LYS A 123 -1.39 5.01 15.02
N LEU A 124 -0.31 4.41 14.50
CA LEU A 124 0.90 4.13 15.28
C LEU A 124 1.58 5.43 15.77
N ILE A 125 1.65 6.46 14.93
CA ILE A 125 2.18 7.78 15.28
C ILE A 125 1.30 8.47 16.33
N SER A 126 -0.03 8.43 16.16
CA SER A 126 -0.95 9.03 17.14
C SER A 126 -0.82 8.40 18.52
N LYS A 127 -0.60 7.08 18.57
CA LYS A 127 -0.34 6.35 19.81
C LYS A 127 1.01 6.71 20.41
N TRP A 128 2.05 6.82 19.59
CA TRP A 128 3.37 7.27 20.04
C TRP A 128 3.31 8.68 20.65
N LEU A 129 2.58 9.61 20.04
CA LEU A 129 2.39 10.99 20.54
C LEU A 129 1.55 11.06 21.81
N ARG A 130 0.64 10.11 22.05
CA ARG A 130 -0.18 10.07 23.27
C ARG A 130 0.61 9.57 24.48
N ILE A 131 1.57 8.67 24.25
CA ILE A 131 2.37 8.03 25.30
C ILE A 131 3.60 8.88 25.67
N ARG A 132 4.14 9.65 24.71
CA ARG A 132 5.26 10.59 24.92
C ARG A 132 4.82 11.82 25.70
#